data_AF-A0A3S2AUV0-F1
#
_entry.id   AF-A0A3S2AUV0-F1
#
_cell.length_a   1.000
_cell.length_b   1.000
_cell.length_c   1.000
_cell.angle_alpha   90.00
_cell.angle_beta   90.00
_cell.angle_gamma   90.00
#
_symmetry.space_group_name_H-M   'P 1'
#
loop_
_entity.id
_entity.type
_entity.pdbx_description
1 polymer ?
#
loop_
_entity_poly.entity_id
_entity_poly.type
_entity_poly.pdbx_seq_one_letter_code
_entity_poly.pdbx_strand_id
1 'polypeptide(L)'
;MKTRQFFASLAAASILLAVPAFAADSAQAFVDKAAIGGKFEVDSSQIALGKVQDQSIKDFAQMMIRDHGAANVKLATVAGEQKLKVPSA
;
A
#
# COMPACT_ATOMS: atom_id res chain seq x y z
N MET A 1 11.41 -53.40 29.34
CA MET A 1 12.57 -52.49 29.45
C MET A 1 13.24 -52.35 28.09
N LYS A 2 13.62 -51.11 27.74
CA LYS A 2 14.53 -50.66 26.67
C LYS A 2 13.94 -50.44 25.27
N THR A 3 13.69 -49.16 25.03
CA THR A 3 13.54 -48.41 23.79
C THR A 3 14.63 -48.69 22.75
N ARG A 4 14.34 -48.43 21.46
CA ARG A 4 15.23 -47.69 20.55
C ARG A 4 14.49 -47.25 19.28
N GLN A 5 14.32 -45.94 19.19
CA GLN A 5 13.89 -45.21 18.00
C GLN A 5 14.97 -45.32 16.91
N PHE A 6 14.57 -45.56 15.67
CA PHE A 6 15.37 -45.23 14.49
C PHE A 6 14.64 -44.11 13.74
N PHE A 7 15.16 -42.90 13.87
CA PHE A 7 14.90 -41.81 12.94
C PHE A 7 15.80 -42.02 11.72
N ALA A 8 15.23 -42.04 10.52
CA ALA A 8 15.99 -41.79 9.29
C ALA A 8 15.07 -41.18 8.21
N SER A 9 15.17 -39.86 8.13
CA SER A 9 15.15 -39.05 6.91
C SER A 9 13.94 -39.14 5.97
N LEU A 10 12.97 -38.26 6.20
CA LEU A 10 12.12 -37.73 5.14
C LEU A 10 11.96 -36.21 5.32
N ALA A 11 12.99 -35.44 4.98
CA ALA A 11 12.91 -33.98 4.95
C ALA A 11 13.96 -33.39 4.01
N ALA A 12 13.80 -33.59 2.70
CA ALA A 12 14.58 -32.88 1.71
C ALA A 12 13.74 -32.61 0.45
N ALA A 13 12.59 -31.95 0.61
CA ALA A 13 11.79 -31.51 -0.53
C ALA A 13 10.87 -30.33 -0.16
N SER A 14 11.42 -29.22 0.35
CA SER A 14 10.64 -27.98 0.53
C SER A 14 11.52 -26.74 0.76
N ILE A 15 12.47 -26.48 -0.15
CA ILE A 15 13.15 -25.17 -0.22
C ILE A 15 13.20 -24.73 -1.69
N LEU A 16 12.05 -24.35 -2.27
CA LEU A 16 12.03 -23.70 -3.59
C LEU A 16 11.01 -22.55 -3.73
N LEU A 17 10.37 -22.06 -2.66
CA LEU A 17 9.29 -21.06 -2.79
C LEU A 17 9.48 -19.75 -2.02
N ALA A 18 10.69 -19.42 -1.57
CA ALA A 18 10.94 -18.14 -0.89
C ALA A 18 12.12 -17.40 -1.55
N VAL A 19 12.00 -17.09 -2.84
CA VAL A 19 12.74 -15.95 -3.39
C VAL A 19 11.87 -14.72 -3.10
N PRO A 20 12.32 -13.75 -2.27
CA PRO A 20 11.61 -12.49 -2.17
C PRO A 20 11.57 -11.87 -3.57
N ALA A 21 10.40 -11.39 -4.00
CA ALA A 21 10.31 -10.62 -5.24
C ALA A 21 11.14 -9.34 -5.06
N PHE A 22 12.38 -9.34 -5.54
CA PHE A 22 13.34 -8.22 -5.46
C PHE A 22 12.85 -6.91 -6.10
N ALA A 23 11.64 -6.87 -6.65
CA ALA A 23 11.00 -5.70 -7.24
C ALA A 23 9.98 -5.01 -6.32
N ALA A 24 9.63 -5.57 -5.16
CA ALA A 24 8.66 -4.96 -4.27
C ALA A 24 9.28 -3.82 -3.44
N ASP A 25 8.57 -2.69 -3.34
CA ASP A 25 8.92 -1.62 -2.41
C ASP A 25 8.90 -2.13 -0.97
N SER A 26 9.73 -1.53 -0.11
CA SER A 26 9.54 -1.67 1.33
C SER A 26 8.20 -1.07 1.74
N ALA A 27 7.62 -1.53 2.86
CA ALA A 27 6.35 -0.99 3.35
C ALA A 27 6.44 0.53 3.58
N GLN A 28 7.57 1.03 4.10
CA GLN A 28 7.79 2.47 4.27
C GLN A 28 7.85 3.20 2.91
N ALA A 29 8.59 2.67 1.93
CA ALA A 29 8.68 3.28 0.60
C ALA A 29 7.31 3.32 -0.10
N PHE A 30 6.48 2.30 0.09
CA PHE A 30 5.11 2.30 -0.39
C PHE A 30 4.28 3.40 0.29
N VAL A 31 4.32 3.51 1.61
CA VAL A 31 3.59 4.56 2.36
C VAL A 31 4.02 5.95 1.92
N ASP A 32 5.32 6.19 1.75
CA ASP A 32 5.84 7.49 1.31
C ASP A 32 5.29 7.88 -0.07
N LYS A 33 5.40 6.97 -1.05
CA LYS A 33 4.91 7.21 -2.42
C LYS A 33 3.39 7.39 -2.47
N ALA A 34 2.65 6.51 -1.79
CA ALA A 34 1.20 6.53 -1.80
C ALA A 34 0.64 7.78 -1.10
N ALA A 35 1.25 8.22 0.00
CA ALA A 35 0.83 9.43 0.70
C ALA A 35 1.06 10.69 -0.16
N ILE A 36 2.23 10.81 -0.80
CA ILE A 36 2.55 11.96 -1.66
C ILE A 36 1.66 11.97 -2.91
N GLY A 37 1.55 10.83 -3.60
CA GLY A 37 0.71 10.69 -4.80
C GLY A 37 -0.76 10.96 -4.52
N GLY A 38 -1.30 10.32 -3.47
CA GLY A 38 -2.70 10.49 -3.08
C GLY A 38 -3.04 11.93 -2.66
N LYS A 39 -2.11 12.66 -2.03
CA LYS A 39 -2.28 14.09 -1.74
C LYS A 39 -2.30 14.92 -3.03
N PHE A 40 -1.36 14.66 -3.93
CA PHE A 40 -1.30 15.35 -5.22
C PHE A 40 -2.57 15.18 -6.04
N GLU A 41 -3.13 13.96 -6.08
CA GLU A 41 -4.35 13.66 -6.82
C GLU A 41 -5.57 14.41 -6.26
N VAL A 42 -5.68 14.51 -4.94
CA VAL A 42 -6.75 15.30 -4.29
C VAL A 42 -6.58 16.79 -4.57
N ASP A 43 -5.39 17.35 -4.37
CA ASP A 43 -5.13 18.78 -4.55
C ASP A 43 -5.31 19.21 -6.01
N SER A 44 -4.81 18.41 -6.97
CA SER A 44 -4.99 18.68 -8.39
C SER A 44 -6.46 18.60 -8.83
N SER A 45 -7.22 17.67 -8.26
CA SER A 45 -8.66 17.55 -8.52
C SER A 45 -9.45 18.73 -7.95
N GLN A 46 -9.09 19.24 -6.77
CA GLN A 46 -9.68 20.46 -6.21
C GLN A 46 -9.44 21.67 -7.10
N ILE A 47 -8.22 21.81 -7.64
CA ILE A 47 -7.89 22.85 -8.61
C ILE A 47 -8.73 22.70 -9.88
N ALA A 48 -8.86 21.48 -10.42
CA ALA A 48 -9.65 21.22 -11.62
C ALA A 48 -11.13 21.60 -11.41
N LEU A 49 -11.72 21.19 -10.29
CA LEU A 49 -13.11 21.48 -9.94
C LEU A 49 -13.42 22.98 -9.92
N GLY A 50 -12.47 23.82 -9.52
CA GLY A 50 -12.59 25.28 -9.49
C GLY A 50 -12.30 26.00 -10.81
N LYS A 51 -11.71 25.33 -11.81
CA LYS A 51 -11.23 25.95 -13.06
C LYS A 51 -11.99 25.53 -14.31
N VAL A 52 -12.48 24.30 -14.37
CA VAL A 52 -13.10 23.75 -15.57
C VAL A 52 -14.60 24.00 -15.58
N GLN A 53 -15.20 24.11 -16.78
CA GLN A 53 -16.65 24.21 -16.93
C GLN A 53 -17.31 22.92 -17.40
N ASP A 54 -16.54 22.04 -18.05
CA ASP A 54 -17.01 20.75 -18.52
C ASP A 54 -17.49 19.89 -17.34
N GLN A 55 -18.74 19.41 -17.42
CA GLN A 55 -19.37 18.66 -16.35
C GLN A 55 -18.70 17.30 -16.12
N SER A 56 -18.26 16.62 -17.19
CA SER A 56 -17.61 15.31 -17.07
C SER A 56 -16.28 15.41 -16.31
N ILE A 57 -15.55 16.51 -16.51
CA ILE A 57 -14.30 16.77 -15.79
C ILE A 57 -14.59 17.12 -14.31
N LYS A 58 -15.66 17.88 -14.03
CA LYS A 58 -16.09 18.16 -12.65
C LYS A 58 -16.47 16.88 -11.91
N ASP A 59 -17.23 16.01 -12.54
CA ASP A 59 -17.66 14.74 -11.95
C ASP A 59 -16.45 13.83 -11.67
N PHE A 60 -15.50 13.77 -12.61
CA PHE A 60 -14.24 13.05 -12.43
C PHE A 60 -13.42 13.63 -11.26
N ALA A 61 -13.28 14.95 -11.18
CA ALA A 61 -12.55 15.60 -10.08
C ALA A 61 -13.20 15.31 -8.72
N GLN A 62 -14.54 15.34 -8.63
CA GLN A 62 -15.25 15.00 -7.39
C GLN A 62 -15.05 13.54 -6.99
N MET A 63 -15.08 12.61 -7.95
CA MET A 63 -14.77 11.21 -7.71
C MET A 63 -13.35 11.04 -7.16
N MET A 64 -12.34 11.67 -7.77
CA MET A 64 -10.95 11.60 -7.32
C MET A 64 -10.79 12.14 -5.89
N ILE A 65 -11.39 13.30 -5.57
CA ILE A 65 -11.35 13.88 -4.22
C ILE A 65 -11.94 12.90 -3.20
N ARG A 66 -13.10 12.32 -3.50
CA ARG A 66 -13.79 11.40 -2.59
C ARG A 66 -12.99 10.12 -2.38
N ASP A 67 -12.57 9.48 -3.46
CA ASP A 67 -12.05 8.11 -3.42
C ASP A 67 -10.58 8.11 -2.96
N HIS A 68 -9.76 9.02 -3.47
CA HIS A 68 -8.36 9.15 -3.02
C HIS A 68 -8.27 9.81 -1.64
N GLY A 69 -9.20 10.71 -1.29
CA GLY A 69 -9.31 11.23 0.07
C GLY A 69 -9.57 10.11 1.10
N ALA A 70 -10.52 9.21 0.81
CA ALA A 70 -10.78 8.05 1.65
C ALA A 70 -9.57 7.09 1.71
N ALA A 71 -8.89 6.86 0.58
CA ALA A 71 -7.68 6.04 0.52
C ALA A 71 -6.55 6.64 1.38
N ASN A 72 -6.35 7.96 1.35
CA ASN A 72 -5.34 8.65 2.16
C ASN A 72 -5.58 8.47 3.66
N VAL A 73 -6.84 8.59 4.11
CA VAL A 73 -7.22 8.35 5.51
C VAL A 73 -6.90 6.90 5.90
N LYS A 74 -7.30 5.93 5.07
CA LYS A 74 -7.03 4.52 5.32
C LYS A 74 -5.53 4.21 5.36
N LEU A 75 -4.75 4.78 4.45
CA LEU A 75 -3.29 4.64 4.44
C LEU A 75 -2.69 5.15 5.75
N ALA A 76 -3.13 6.33 6.21
CA ALA A 76 -2.63 6.91 7.45
C ALA A 76 -2.95 6.04 8.68
N THR A 77 -4.17 5.48 8.74
CA THR A 77 -4.56 4.54 9.81
C THR A 77 -3.66 3.31 9.81
N VAL A 78 -3.54 2.61 8.68
CA VAL A 78 -2.75 1.38 8.57
C VAL A 78 -1.26 1.65 8.81
N ALA A 79 -0.71 2.75 8.29
CA ALA A 79 0.67 3.14 8.55
C ALA A 79 0.91 3.35 10.05
N GLY A 80 0.00 4.02 10.75
CA GLY A 80 0.06 4.19 12.20
C GLY A 80 0.06 2.86 12.96
N GLU A 81 -0.85 1.94 12.61
CA GLU A 81 -0.93 0.59 13.20
C GLU A 81 0.37 -0.21 13.00
N GLN A 82 0.99 -0.06 11.82
CA GLN A 82 2.25 -0.71 11.46
C GLN A 82 3.50 0.06 11.94
N LYS A 83 3.33 1.16 12.68
CA LYS A 83 4.41 2.04 13.15
C LYS A 83 5.28 2.60 12.01
N LEU A 84 4.70 2.76 10.83
CA LEU A 84 5.29 3.42 9.68
C LEU A 84 5.03 4.92 9.75
N LYS A 85 5.93 5.72 9.17
CA LYS A 85 5.77 7.18 9.15
C LYS A 85 4.95 7.58 7.93
N VAL A 86 3.99 8.46 8.11
CA VAL A 86 3.31 9.16 7.02
C VAL A 86 3.99 10.52 6.86
N PRO A 87 4.47 10.90 5.67
CA PRO A 87 5.08 12.20 5.44
C PRO A 87 4.04 13.33 5.67
N SER A 88 4.44 14.33 6.44
CA SER A 88 3.64 15.52 6.74
C SER A 88 4.00 16.65 5.77
N ALA A 89 3.73 16.44 4.48
CA ALA A 89 4.17 17.28 3.37
C ALA A 89 5.70 17.31 3.12
#